data_AF-D3Q9X4-F1
#
_entry.id   AF-D3Q9X4-F1
#
_cell.length_a   1.000
_cell.length_b   1.000
_cell.length_c   1.000
_cell.angle_alpha   90.00
_cell.angle_beta   90.00
_cell.angle_gamma   90.00
#
_symmetry.space_group_name_H-M   'P 1'
#
loop_
_entity.id
_entity.type
_entity.pdbx_description
1 polymer ?
#
loop_
_entity_poly.entity_id
_entity_poly.type
_entity_poly.pdbx_seq_one_letter_code
_entity_poly.pdbx_strand_id
1 'polypeptide(L)'
;MLGEAYLKPRPEEPASVEVPPVYVCICHGVHEREVRGCIKAGARTEDAVGDACQAGTGCGTCLDRIADLLEAEYGAPATAASLAKPDLF
;
A
#
# COMPACT_ATOMS: atom_id res chain seq x y z
N MET A 1 -18.87 43.49 21.59
CA MET A 1 -18.26 42.25 22.11
C MET A 1 -18.06 41.33 20.91
N LEU A 2 -17.04 41.64 20.08
CA LEU A 2 -16.79 40.98 18.80
C LEU A 2 -16.08 39.65 19.06
N GLY A 3 -16.57 38.58 18.44
CA GLY A 3 -16.01 37.22 18.51
C GLY A 3 -15.80 36.67 17.10
N GLU A 4 -15.16 37.44 16.23
CA GLU A 4 -14.71 37.03 14.89
C GLU A 4 -13.45 36.14 14.97
N ALA A 5 -13.50 35.07 15.78
CA ALA A 5 -12.38 34.14 15.96
C ALA A 5 -12.52 32.85 15.14
N TYR A 6 -13.15 32.93 13.97
CA TYR A 6 -13.24 31.82 13.01
C TYR A 6 -12.95 32.27 11.57
N LEU A 7 -11.91 33.08 11.39
CA LEU A 7 -11.25 33.26 10.09
C LEU A 7 -9.83 33.79 10.39
N LYS A 8 -8.74 33.20 9.90
CA LYS A 8 -8.54 32.83 8.50
C LYS A 8 -7.59 31.64 8.30
N PRO A 9 -7.78 30.82 7.25
CA PRO A 9 -6.66 30.12 6.62
C PRO A 9 -5.74 31.14 5.90
N ARG A 10 -4.41 30.96 6.02
CA ARG A 10 -3.38 31.80 5.39
C ARG A 10 -3.26 31.51 3.88
N PRO A 11 -3.23 32.52 2.99
CA PRO A 11 -3.23 32.32 1.55
C PRO A 11 -1.87 32.61 0.85
N GLU A 12 -0.72 32.07 1.29
CA GLU A 12 0.55 32.30 0.56
C GLU A 12 1.76 31.33 0.68
N GLU A 13 1.66 30.02 0.98
CA GLU A 13 2.86 29.13 0.85
C GLU A 13 2.59 27.68 0.39
N PRO A 14 2.92 27.29 -0.87
CA PRO A 14 3.00 25.89 -1.30
C PRO A 14 4.45 25.48 -1.66
N ALA A 15 5.08 24.56 -0.91
CA ALA A 15 6.42 24.05 -1.29
C ALA A 15 6.84 22.63 -0.86
N SER A 16 5.98 21.79 -0.28
CA SER A 16 6.26 20.34 -0.15
C SER A 16 5.01 19.59 0.34
N VAL A 17 4.05 19.35 -0.55
CA VAL A 17 2.98 18.38 -0.25
C VAL A 17 3.61 16.98 -0.32
N GLU A 18 4.32 16.60 0.73
CA GLU A 18 4.68 15.21 0.96
C GLU A 18 3.35 14.49 1.24
N VAL A 19 2.86 13.74 0.26
CA VAL A 19 1.72 12.84 0.48
C VAL A 19 2.13 11.93 1.64
N PRO A 20 1.40 11.94 2.78
CA PRO A 20 1.79 11.14 3.93
C PRO A 20 1.91 9.69 3.47
N PRO A 21 2.99 8.99 3.84
CA PRO A 21 3.24 7.67 3.30
C PRO A 21 2.11 6.74 3.75
N VAL A 22 1.43 6.14 2.77
CA VAL A 22 0.32 5.21 3.03
C VAL A 22 0.89 3.92 3.57
N TYR A 23 0.40 3.46 4.73
CA TYR A 23 0.74 2.14 5.25
C TYR A 23 0.07 1.05 4.42
N VAL A 24 0.87 0.06 4.02
CA VAL A 24 0.36 -1.18 3.42
C VAL A 24 0.27 -2.27 4.49
N CYS A 25 1.29 -2.42 5.34
CA CYS A 25 1.30 -3.40 6.42
C CYS A 25 1.42 -2.72 7.79
N ILE A 26 0.39 -2.80 8.63
CA ILE A 26 0.40 -2.21 9.96
C ILE A 26 1.22 -3.05 10.95
N CYS A 27 1.22 -4.39 10.81
CA CYS A 27 1.97 -5.28 11.71
C CYS A 27 3.47 -4.95 11.76
N HIS A 28 4.04 -4.61 10.60
CA HIS A 28 5.48 -4.35 10.43
C HIS A 28 5.78 -2.89 10.09
N GLY A 29 4.77 -2.01 10.08
CA GLY A 29 4.93 -0.58 9.79
C GLY A 29 5.42 -0.27 8.36
N VAL A 30 5.08 -1.11 7.38
CA VAL A 30 5.57 -0.99 6.01
C VAL A 30 4.67 -0.09 5.19
N HIS A 31 5.27 0.87 4.48
CA HIS A 31 4.58 1.82 3.61
C HIS A 31 4.55 1.36 2.15
N GLU A 32 3.63 1.92 1.36
CA GLU A 32 3.50 1.60 -0.06
C GLU A 32 4.80 1.85 -0.84
N ARG A 33 5.55 2.91 -0.50
CA ARG A 33 6.85 3.21 -1.15
C ARG A 33 7.88 2.10 -0.95
N GLU A 34 7.85 1.42 0.19
CA GLU A 34 8.78 0.34 0.53
C GLU A 34 8.40 -0.91 -0.25
N VAL A 35 7.11 -1.26 -0.27
CA VAL A 35 6.59 -2.37 -1.09
C VAL A 35 6.92 -2.14 -2.56
N ARG A 36 6.63 -0.96 -3.11
CA ARG A 36 7.00 -0.61 -4.50
C ARG A 36 8.52 -0.67 -4.74
N GLY A 37 9.32 -0.33 -3.73
CA GLY A 37 10.78 -0.49 -3.78
C GLY A 37 11.19 -1.96 -3.93
N CYS A 38 10.60 -2.86 -3.15
CA CYS A 38 10.82 -4.30 -3.25
C CYS A 38 10.38 -4.86 -4.62
N ILE A 39 9.23 -4.41 -5.12
CA ILE A 39 8.73 -4.77 -6.45
C ILE A 39 9.74 -4.32 -7.51
N LYS A 40 10.18 -3.05 -7.50
CA LYS A 40 11.19 -2.54 -8.45
C LYS A 40 12.54 -3.24 -8.35
N ALA A 41 12.91 -3.73 -7.16
CA ALA A 41 14.09 -4.55 -6.95
C ALA A 41 13.96 -5.98 -7.50
N GLY A 42 12.75 -6.38 -7.91
CA GLY A 42 12.48 -7.64 -8.60
C GLY A 42 11.53 -8.58 -7.89
N ALA A 43 10.91 -8.20 -6.76
CA ALA A 43 9.88 -9.02 -6.13
C ALA A 43 8.70 -9.21 -7.09
N ARG A 44 8.23 -10.46 -7.23
CA ARG A 44 7.15 -10.87 -8.16
C ARG A 44 5.94 -11.50 -7.47
N THR A 45 6.07 -11.78 -6.18
CA THR A 45 5.04 -12.44 -5.36
C THR A 45 4.98 -11.76 -4.00
N GLU A 46 3.87 -11.94 -3.30
CA GLU A 46 3.65 -11.45 -1.95
C GLU A 46 4.67 -12.04 -0.98
N ASP A 47 5.01 -13.32 -1.12
CA ASP A 47 6.11 -13.96 -0.36
C ASP A 47 7.45 -13.27 -0.62
N ALA A 48 7.80 -12.96 -1.87
CA ALA A 48 9.06 -12.26 -2.18
C ALA A 48 9.08 -10.83 -1.62
N VAL A 49 7.92 -10.17 -1.55
CA VAL A 49 7.78 -8.88 -0.86
C VAL A 49 7.96 -9.06 0.65
N GLY A 50 7.38 -10.10 1.23
CA GLY A 50 7.53 -10.46 2.64
C GLY A 50 8.97 -10.79 3.03
N ASP A 51 9.69 -11.54 2.20
CA ASP A 51 11.11 -11.83 2.41
C ASP A 51 11.96 -10.55 2.38
N ALA A 52 11.58 -9.57 1.55
CA ALA A 52 12.32 -8.33 1.38
C ALA A 52 12.02 -7.26 2.45
N CYS A 53 10.77 -7.15 2.92
CA CYS A 53 10.33 -6.07 3.83
C CYS A 53 9.38 -6.49 4.95
N GLN A 54 9.15 -7.80 5.15
CA GLN A 54 8.25 -8.39 6.15
C GLN A 54 6.75 -8.07 5.95
N ALA A 55 6.37 -7.31 4.93
CA ALA A 55 4.95 -7.11 4.62
C ALA A 55 4.30 -8.44 4.23
N GLY A 56 3.14 -8.76 4.81
CA GLY A 56 2.43 -10.02 4.56
C GLY A 56 2.77 -11.16 5.52
N THR A 57 3.84 -11.09 6.31
CA THR A 57 4.26 -12.18 7.22
C THR A 57 3.56 -12.18 8.60
N GLY A 58 2.71 -11.17 8.85
CA GLY A 58 1.96 -11.00 10.10
C GLY A 58 0.54 -11.56 10.00
N CYS A 59 -0.47 -10.68 10.09
CA CYS A 59 -1.88 -11.08 10.03
C CYS A 59 -2.43 -11.37 8.62
N GLY A 60 -1.65 -11.10 7.57
CA GLY A 60 -2.03 -11.35 6.18
C GLY A 60 -3.04 -10.38 5.55
N THR A 61 -3.68 -9.46 6.29
CA THR A 61 -4.71 -8.54 5.77
C THR A 61 -4.20 -7.57 4.68
N CYS A 62 -2.88 -7.42 4.56
CA CYS A 62 -2.25 -6.59 3.54
C CYS A 62 -1.90 -7.34 2.24
N LEU A 63 -2.10 -8.66 2.18
CA LEU A 63 -1.71 -9.49 1.04
C LEU A 63 -2.46 -9.09 -0.25
N ASP A 64 -3.79 -8.91 -0.19
CA ASP A 64 -4.56 -8.44 -1.36
C ASP A 64 -4.06 -7.09 -1.87
N ARG A 65 -3.69 -6.18 -0.96
CA ARG A 65 -3.13 -4.88 -1.34
C ARG A 65 -1.75 -5.00 -1.99
N ILE A 66 -0.92 -5.94 -1.54
CA ILE A 66 0.39 -6.22 -2.14
C ILE A 66 0.20 -6.84 -3.53
N ALA A 67 -0.76 -7.74 -3.70
CA ALA A 67 -1.13 -8.31 -4.99
C ALA A 67 -1.55 -7.22 -5.99
N ASP A 68 -2.44 -6.30 -5.59
CA ASP A 68 -2.82 -5.15 -6.43
C ASP A 68 -1.61 -4.31 -6.89
N LEU A 69 -0.63 -4.11 -6.00
CA LEU A 69 0.59 -3.34 -6.31
C LEU A 69 1.51 -4.10 -7.28
N LEU A 70 1.61 -5.42 -7.14
CA LEU A 70 2.34 -6.30 -8.06
C LEU A 70 1.68 -6.29 -9.45
N GLU A 71 0.35 -6.42 -9.51
CA GLU A 71 -0.42 -6.34 -10.75
C GLU A 71 -0.30 -4.98 -11.42
N ALA A 72 -0.31 -3.89 -10.64
CA ALA A 72 -0.16 -2.54 -11.18
C ALA A 72 1.23 -2.30 -11.80
N GLU A 73 2.30 -2.88 -11.24
CA GLU A 73 3.66 -2.68 -11.77
C GLU A 73 3.97 -3.61 -12.95
N TYR A 74 3.44 -4.83 -12.95
CA TYR A 74 3.79 -5.83 -13.97
C TYR A 74 2.73 -6.08 -15.03
N GLY A 75 1.51 -5.56 -14.84
CA GLY A 75 0.39 -5.71 -15.76
C GLY A 75 -0.11 -7.15 -15.84
N ALA A 76 -1.37 -7.38 -15.49
CA ALA A 76 -1.97 -8.71 -15.66
C ALA A 76 -2.22 -9.03 -17.16
N PRO A 77 -2.40 -10.30 -17.54
CA PRO A 77 -3.62 -10.68 -18.22
C PRO A 77 -4.70 -10.91 -17.14
N ALA A 78 -5.73 -10.07 -17.15
CA ALA A 78 -6.94 -10.33 -16.39
C ALA A 78 -7.49 -11.72 -16.75
N THR A 79 -7.43 -12.66 -15.80
CA THR A 79 -8.56 -13.47 -15.29
C THR A 79 -8.04 -14.52 -14.31
N ALA A 80 -7.94 -14.17 -13.03
CA ALA A 80 -8.02 -15.15 -11.93
C ALA A 80 -9.47 -15.29 -11.43
N ALA A 81 -10.43 -15.22 -12.35
CA ALA A 81 -11.70 -15.93 -12.17
C ALA A 81 -11.46 -17.40 -12.56
N SER A 82 -10.67 -18.15 -11.78
CA SER A 82 -10.66 -19.63 -11.71
C SER A 82 -9.38 -20.16 -11.05
N LEU A 83 -9.19 -19.89 -9.77
CA LEU A 83 -8.65 -20.87 -8.81
C LEU A 83 -9.38 -20.60 -7.49
N ALA A 84 -10.68 -20.89 -7.43
CA ALA A 84 -11.12 -22.14 -6.85
C ALA A 84 -10.16 -22.60 -5.73
N LYS A 85 -10.45 -22.22 -4.47
CA LYS A 85 -10.14 -23.12 -3.37
C LYS A 85 -11.09 -24.31 -3.60
N PRO A 86 -10.63 -25.51 -4.00
CA PRO A 86 -11.52 -26.66 -3.97
C PRO A 86 -11.90 -26.86 -2.51
N ASP A 87 -13.20 -26.96 -2.26
CA ASP A 87 -13.79 -27.24 -0.97
C ASP A 87 -13.04 -28.39 -0.27
N LEU A 88 -12.60 -28.14 0.96
CA LEU A 88 -12.17 -29.18 1.89
C LEU A 88 -12.75 -28.87 3.27
N PHE A 89 -13.93 -29.50 3.46
CA PHE A 89 -14.84 -29.61 4.61
C PHE A 89 -15.77 -28.44 4.96
#